data_AF-A0A4Q9AYK6-F1
#
_entry.id   AF-A0A4Q9AYK6-F1
#
_cell.length_a   1.000
_cell.length_b   1.000
_cell.length_c   1.000
_cell.angle_alpha   90.00
_cell.angle_beta   90.00
_cell.angle_gamma   90.00
#
_symmetry.space_group_name_H-M   'P 1'
#
loop_
_entity.id
_entity.type
_entity.pdbx_description
1 polymer ?
#
loop_
_entity_poly.entity_id
_entity_poly.type
_entity_poly.pdbx_seq_one_letter_code
_entity_poly.pdbx_strand_id
1 'polypeptide(L)' 'MRVGLLHPKGDLDLSLPLPHAWEEVEHDLGLGTVLEAMAEGDAYLLEVVRKVLAQGLALDPAAIPHRFRKAISS' A
#
# COMPACT_ATOMS: atom_id res chain seq x y z
N MET A 1 19.19 -9.57 -2.52
CA MET A 1 19.36 -8.23 -1.93
C MET A 1 17.98 -7.79 -1.47
N ARG A 2 17.74 -7.62 -0.16
CA ARG A 2 16.45 -7.15 0.35
C ARG A 2 16.47 -5.63 0.35
N VAL A 3 15.61 -5.00 -0.45
CA VAL A 3 15.68 -3.54 -0.67
C VAL A 3 14.88 -2.79 0.41
N GLY A 4 14.07 -3.50 1.22
CA GLY A 4 13.50 -2.96 2.47
C GLY A 4 12.63 -1.71 2.29
N LEU A 5 12.13 -1.48 1.07
CA LEU A 5 11.41 -0.25 0.70
C LEU A 5 10.06 -0.11 1.41
N LEU A 6 9.48 -1.24 1.85
CA LEU A 6 8.11 -1.29 2.39
C LEU A 6 8.06 -1.87 3.80
N HIS A 7 8.82 -2.94 4.08
CA HIS A 7 8.88 -3.54 5.41
C HIS A 7 10.31 -3.98 5.76
N PRO A 8 10.80 -3.69 6.98
CA PRO A 8 12.17 -4.02 7.37
C PRO A 8 12.45 -5.53 7.46
N LYS A 9 11.43 -6.38 7.52
CA LYS A 9 11.59 -7.85 7.65
C LYS A 9 11.21 -8.65 6.41
N GLY A 10 10.68 -8.02 5.35
CA GLY A 10 10.21 -8.72 4.17
C GLY A 10 10.20 -7.83 2.94
N ASP A 11 10.45 -8.42 1.78
CA ASP A 11 10.26 -7.75 0.49
C ASP A 11 8.82 -7.95 -0.01
N LEU A 12 8.45 -7.16 -1.02
CA LEU A 12 7.18 -7.29 -1.74
C LEU A 12 7.12 -8.66 -2.43
N ASP A 13 6.04 -9.41 -2.20
CA ASP A 13 5.75 -10.62 -2.95
C ASP A 13 4.55 -10.39 -3.87
N LEU A 14 4.81 -10.17 -5.15
CA LEU A 14 3.78 -9.95 -6.17
C LEU A 14 2.94 -11.21 -6.45
N SER A 15 3.35 -12.39 -6.00
CA SER A 15 2.54 -13.60 -6.16
C SER A 15 1.37 -13.68 -5.18
N LEU A 16 1.42 -12.91 -4.09
CA LEU A 16 0.34 -12.87 -3.12
C LEU A 16 -0.92 -12.21 -3.71
N PRO A 17 -2.11 -12.78 -3.47
CA PRO A 17 -3.36 -12.15 -3.88
C PRO A 17 -3.57 -10.86 -3.07
N LEU A 18 -4.43 -9.99 -3.59
CA LEU A 18 -4.92 -8.86 -2.81
C LEU A 18 -5.70 -9.36 -1.58
N PRO A 19 -5.64 -8.65 -0.45
CA PRO A 19 -6.42 -8.97 0.73
C PRO A 19 -7.93 -9.01 0.41
N HIS A 20 -8.67 -9.76 1.23
CA HIS A 20 -10.13 -9.75 1.15
C HIS A 20 -10.68 -8.32 1.28
N ALA A 21 -11.75 -8.01 0.55
CA ALA A 21 -12.39 -6.69 0.52
C ALA A 21 -11.48 -5.52 0.04
N TRP A 22 -10.36 -5.79 -0.64
CA TRP A 22 -9.48 -4.74 -1.14
C TRP A 22 -10.17 -3.71 -2.03
N GLU A 23 -11.09 -4.15 -2.90
CA GLU A 23 -11.82 -3.25 -3.80
C GLU A 23 -12.67 -2.22 -3.04
N GLU A 24 -13.27 -2.63 -1.92
CA GLU A 24 -14.05 -1.76 -1.04
C GLU A 24 -13.14 -0.73 -0.36
N VAL A 25 -11.97 -1.16 0.12
CA VAL A 25 -10.94 -0.27 0.69
C VAL A 25 -10.42 0.72 -0.35
N GLU A 26 -10.14 0.24 -1.57
CA GLU A 26 -9.66 1.06 -2.68
C GLU A 26 -10.68 2.15 -3.06
N HIS A 27 -11.96 1.79 -3.09
CA HIS A 27 -13.06 2.71 -3.35
C HIS A 27 -13.26 3.71 -2.21
N ASP A 28 -13.41 3.24 -0.96
CA ASP A 28 -13.76 4.08 0.18
C ASP A 28 -12.68 5.11 0.51
N LEU A 29 -11.42 4.76 0.24
CA LEU A 29 -10.28 5.67 0.39
C LEU A 29 -9.99 6.50 -0.88
N GLY A 30 -10.75 6.30 -1.96
CA GLY A 30 -10.56 6.99 -3.23
C GLY A 30 -9.18 6.75 -3.87
N LEU A 31 -8.60 5.56 -3.63
CA LEU A 31 -7.22 5.25 -4.02
C LEU A 31 -7.07 5.08 -5.52
N GLY A 32 -8.13 4.68 -6.23
CA GLY A 32 -8.09 4.41 -7.68
C GLY A 32 -7.44 5.54 -8.47
N THR A 33 -7.87 6.79 -8.26
CA THR A 33 -7.30 7.96 -8.96
C THR A 33 -5.80 8.16 -8.68
N VAL A 34 -5.37 7.94 -7.44
CA VAL A 34 -3.96 8.10 -7.06
C VAL A 34 -3.11 7.00 -7.68
N LEU A 35 -3.57 5.76 -7.62
CA LEU A 35 -2.85 4.61 -8.16
C LEU A 35 -2.77 4.67 -9.68
N GLU A 36 -3.83 5.09 -10.37
CA GLU A 36 -3.81 5.32 -11.82
C GLU A 36 -2.85 6.45 -12.21
N ALA A 37 -2.84 7.56 -11.46
CA ALA A 37 -1.90 8.66 -11.71
C ALA A 37 -0.44 8.24 -11.49
N MET A 38 -0.16 7.43 -10.47
CA MET A 38 1.18 6.88 -10.22
C MET A 38 1.62 5.87 -11.28
N ALA A 39 0.68 5.14 -11.86
CA ALA A 39 0.94 4.16 -12.90
C ALA A 39 1.13 4.79 -14.28
N GLU A 40 0.61 6.00 -14.52
CA GLU A 40 0.70 6.73 -15.79
C GLU A 40 0.23 5.87 -17.00
N GLY A 41 -0.79 5.04 -16.79
CA GLY A 41 -1.35 4.13 -17.80
C GLY A 41 -0.60 2.79 -17.97
N ASP A 42 0.47 2.56 -17.23
CA ASP A 42 1.17 1.27 -17.21
C ASP A 42 0.44 0.27 -16.29
N ALA A 43 -0.09 -0.79 -16.91
CA ALA A 43 -0.85 -1.81 -16.19
C ALA A 43 -0.01 -2.61 -15.18
N TYR A 44 1.27 -2.83 -15.47
CA TYR A 44 2.17 -3.53 -14.56
C TYR A 44 2.49 -2.65 -13.35
N LEU A 45 2.79 -1.37 -13.55
CA LEU A 45 2.98 -0.43 -12.46
C LEU A 45 1.72 -0.31 -11.60
N LEU A 46 0.53 -0.26 -12.21
CA LEU A 46 -0.74 -0.24 -11.49
C LEU A 46 -0.90 -1.48 -10.60
N GLU A 47 -0.60 -2.67 -11.11
CA GLU A 47 -0.64 -3.91 -10.33
C GLU A 47 0.36 -3.88 -9.17
N VAL A 48 1.59 -3.43 -9.44
CA VAL A 48 2.64 -3.33 -8.43
C VAL A 48 2.21 -2.37 -7.32
N VAL A 49 1.78 -1.14 -7.63
CA VAL A 49 1.40 -0.16 -6.59
C VAL A 49 0.20 -0.63 -5.78
N ARG A 50 -0.78 -1.31 -6.40
CA ARG A 50 -1.92 -1.92 -5.70
C ARG A 50 -1.46 -2.97 -4.70
N LYS A 51 -0.62 -3.92 -5.12
CA LYS A 51 -0.10 -4.98 -4.22
C LYS A 51 0.79 -4.43 -3.12
N VAL A 52 1.63 -3.45 -3.45
CA VAL A 52 2.49 -2.74 -2.49
C VAL A 52 1.66 -2.10 -1.38
N LEU A 53 0.65 -1.33 -1.75
CA LEU A 53 -0.18 -0.61 -0.78
C LEU A 53 -1.02 -1.59 0.04
N ALA A 54 -1.61 -2.58 -0.60
CA ALA A 54 -2.45 -3.58 0.06
C ALA A 54 -1.67 -4.41 1.09
N GLN A 55 -0.47 -4.88 0.73
CA GLN A 55 0.39 -5.60 1.66
C GLN A 55 0.89 -4.68 2.79
N GLY A 56 1.21 -3.42 2.49
CA GLY A 56 1.61 -2.44 3.49
C GLY A 56 0.51 -2.14 4.53
N LEU A 57 -0.75 -2.10 4.11
CA LEU A 57 -1.91 -1.88 4.99
C LEU A 57 -2.29 -3.13 5.79
N ALA A 58 -2.18 -4.32 5.19
CA ALA A 58 -2.59 -5.57 5.82
C ALA A 58 -1.56 -6.11 6.82
N LEU A 59 -0.26 -5.82 6.63
CA LEU A 59 0.81 -6.46 7.40
C LEU A 59 1.04 -5.86 8.80
N ASP A 60 0.58 -4.64 9.10
CA ASP A 60 0.69 -4.09 10.47
C ASP A 60 -0.29 -2.94 10.78
N PRO A 61 -1.48 -3.23 11.35
CA PRO A 61 -2.37 -2.22 11.90
C PRO A 61 -1.72 -1.40 13.04
N ALA A 62 -0.73 -1.94 13.74
CA ALA A 62 0.00 -1.28 14.82
C ALA A 62 1.17 -0.40 14.33
N ALA A 63 1.48 -0.37 13.03
CA ALA A 63 2.41 0.60 12.45
C ALA A 63 1.75 1.96 12.13
N ILE A 64 0.42 2.00 12.04
CA ILE A 64 -0.39 3.19 11.72
C ILE A 64 -0.48 4.23 12.88
N PRO A 65 -0.47 3.87 14.20
CA PRO A 65 -0.63 4.84 15.29
C PRO A 65 0.50 5.88 15.43
N HIS A 66 1.66 5.67 14.81
CA HIS A 66 2.80 6.58 14.96
C HIS A 66 2.82 7.74 13.95
N ARG A 67 2.05 7.67 12.84
CA ARG A 67 2.08 8.72 11.81
C ARG A 67 1.08 9.86 12.07
N PHE A 68 -0.02 9.62 12.78
CA PHE A 68 -0.98 10.68 13.10
C PHE A 68 -0.69 11.45 14.40
N ARG A 69 0.15 10.93 15.30
CA ARG A 69 0.44 11.61 16.58
C ARG A 69 1.41 12.79 16.47
N LYS A 70 2.23 12.87 15.41
CA LYS A 70 3.25 13.94 15.28
C LYS A 70 2.76 15.18 14.52
N ALA A 71 1.57 15.16 13.94
CA ALA A 71 1.01 16.28 13.18
C ALA A 71 0.13 17.24 14.02
N ILE A 72 -0.14 16.92 15.30
CA ILE A 72 -0.99 17.72 16.21
C ILE A 72 -0.18 18.19 17.45
N SER A 73 1.15 18.19 17.36
CA SER A 73 2.01 18.78 18.38
C SER A 73 3.11 19.60 17.72
N SER A 74 2.76 20.77 17.21
CA SER A 74 3.66 21.91 17.00
C SER A 74 2.90 23.21 17.22
#